data_AF-A0AAD4BQP1-F1
#
_entry.id   AF-A0AAD4BQP1-F1
#
_cell.length_a   1.000
_cell.length_b   1.000
_cell.length_c   1.000
_cell.angle_alpha   90.00
_cell.angle_beta   90.00
_cell.angle_gamma   90.00
#
_symmetry.space_group_name_H-M   'P 1'
#
loop_
_entity.id
_entity.type
_entity.pdbx_description
1 polymer ?
#
loop_
_entity_poly.entity_id
_entity_poly.type
_entity_poly.pdbx_seq_one_letter_code
_entity_poly.pdbx_strand_id
1 'polypeptide(L)'
;MQRFREQHWGLHPKIDPEFGPQPSSHKTTLTGDEGEEIDVTLELSDKERVSHYGLNSRATNLFSVKSDKLSIEDDLVVKVFWTEATRTSEPDILKRVYEIAHDQDIKGHVPVMLWYKSFEETSTAKVRQRLGLKTEGARVLYTIIFRKLRPITELTGRDFLLAWWETVKCHLALWKNDVYHRDISASNLMYRTVNGKIVGVLNDFDLASTEKTATGTERTGTVPFMAAALLTDRALQGYTRHAYEHDAESFIWVLIWISLQYDDGELRKHGRPLDTWLRVDAAGCREKKGDFILDKEFRSSLHAGKGHKENWKLGNRCLGSLLVNAARVEFLPEDQVPLLEIDTAFQTLLSDPVGPFLGL
;
A
#
# COMPACT_ATOMS: atom_id res chain seq x y z
N MET A 1 2.50 -41.03 -8.93
CA MET A 1 1.25 -40.41 -9.43
C MET A 1 1.17 -39.01 -8.83
N GLN A 2 1.37 -37.96 -9.63
CA GLN A 2 1.32 -36.58 -9.13
C GLN A 2 -0.13 -36.26 -8.73
N ARG A 3 -0.38 -36.07 -7.43
CA ARG A 3 -1.74 -35.87 -6.89
C ARG A 3 -2.35 -34.52 -7.23
N PHE A 4 -1.53 -33.56 -7.67
CA PHE A 4 -1.90 -32.19 -8.00
C PHE A 4 -1.22 -31.76 -9.31
N ARG A 5 -1.98 -31.13 -10.21
CA ARG A 5 -1.45 -30.41 -11.39
C ARG A 5 -0.70 -29.14 -10.96
N GLU A 6 0.19 -28.65 -11.81
CA GLU A 6 0.98 -27.41 -11.65
C GLU A 6 0.14 -26.20 -11.26
N GLN A 7 -1.04 -26.04 -11.87
CA GLN A 7 -2.00 -24.96 -11.55
C GLN A 7 -2.41 -24.94 -10.07
N HIS A 8 -2.54 -26.11 -9.42
CA HIS A 8 -2.89 -26.16 -7.99
C HIS A 8 -1.72 -25.74 -7.08
N TRP A 9 -0.51 -25.65 -7.63
CA TRP A 9 0.66 -25.08 -6.98
C TRP A 9 0.85 -23.59 -7.33
N GLY A 10 -0.13 -22.98 -8.01
CA GLY A 10 -0.07 -21.59 -8.46
C GLY A 10 0.70 -21.38 -9.76
N LEU A 11 1.20 -22.43 -10.42
CA LEU A 11 1.93 -22.25 -11.67
C LEU A 11 0.93 -22.13 -12.83
N HIS A 12 0.88 -20.97 -13.48
CA HIS A 12 0.08 -20.79 -14.68
C HIS A 12 0.98 -20.72 -15.93
N PRO A 13 0.93 -21.70 -16.85
CA PRO A 13 1.90 -21.81 -17.97
C PRO A 13 2.01 -20.58 -18.89
N LYS A 14 0.96 -19.75 -18.96
CA LYS A 14 0.98 -18.51 -19.77
C LYS A 14 1.56 -17.28 -19.04
N ILE A 15 1.67 -17.34 -17.72
CA ILE A 15 2.10 -16.20 -16.87
C ILE A 15 3.44 -16.50 -16.21
N ASP A 16 3.67 -17.76 -15.85
CA ASP A 16 4.91 -18.29 -15.28
C ASP A 16 5.61 -19.21 -16.31
N PRO A 17 6.16 -18.67 -17.41
CA PRO A 17 6.85 -19.50 -18.39
C PRO A 17 8.18 -19.99 -17.78
N GLU A 18 8.09 -21.16 -17.14
CA GLU A 18 9.15 -22.03 -16.62
C GLU A 18 10.30 -21.34 -15.84
N PHE A 19 10.53 -21.82 -14.61
CA PHE A 19 11.74 -21.55 -13.83
C PHE A 19 12.98 -22.18 -14.52
N GLY A 20 13.43 -21.59 -15.63
CA GLY A 20 14.65 -21.92 -16.35
C GLY A 20 15.81 -20.96 -16.03
N PRO A 21 17.06 -21.30 -16.40
CA PRO A 21 18.27 -20.55 -16.00
C PRO A 21 18.35 -19.12 -16.57
N GLN A 22 17.49 -18.73 -17.51
CA GLN A 22 17.24 -17.35 -17.90
C GLN A 22 15.80 -17.19 -18.38
N PRO A 23 14.95 -16.40 -17.69
CA PRO A 23 13.60 -16.15 -18.19
C PRO A 23 13.68 -15.11 -19.32
N SER A 24 13.52 -15.56 -20.57
CA SER A 24 13.32 -14.68 -21.71
C SER A 24 11.94 -14.02 -21.64
N SER A 25 11.78 -12.83 -22.20
CA SER A 25 10.45 -12.20 -22.33
C SER A 25 9.45 -13.13 -23.02
N HIS A 26 8.20 -13.09 -22.58
CA HIS A 26 7.16 -14.00 -23.06
C HIS A 26 5.97 -13.21 -23.60
N LYS A 27 5.71 -13.34 -24.91
CA LYS A 27 4.50 -12.77 -25.54
C LYS A 27 3.37 -13.79 -25.49
N THR A 28 2.21 -13.37 -25.01
CA THR A 28 1.02 -14.20 -24.91
C THR A 28 -0.24 -13.37 -25.13
N THR A 29 -1.36 -14.05 -25.38
CA THR A 29 -2.68 -13.44 -25.44
C THR A 29 -3.54 -14.01 -24.33
N LEU A 30 -4.15 -13.11 -23.55
CA LEU A 30 -5.00 -13.44 -22.43
C LEU A 30 -6.39 -12.86 -22.65
N THR A 31 -7.41 -13.62 -22.26
CA THR A 31 -8.80 -13.18 -22.24
C THR A 31 -9.14 -12.79 -20.80
N GLY A 32 -9.53 -11.54 -20.59
CA GLY A 32 -9.90 -10.99 -19.30
C GLY A 32 -11.23 -11.55 -18.80
N ASP A 33 -11.55 -11.24 -17.54
CA ASP A 33 -12.83 -11.65 -16.97
C ASP A 33 -14.03 -10.89 -17.56
N GLU A 34 -13.80 -9.76 -18.22
CA GLU A 34 -14.84 -8.99 -18.91
C GLU A 34 -14.93 -9.34 -20.41
N GLY A 35 -14.24 -10.41 -20.84
CA GLY A 35 -14.28 -10.98 -22.19
C GLY A 35 -13.35 -10.30 -23.20
N GLU A 36 -12.61 -9.30 -22.77
CA GLU A 36 -11.65 -8.54 -23.55
C GLU A 36 -10.33 -9.30 -23.74
N GLU A 37 -9.85 -9.38 -24.99
CA GLU A 37 -8.57 -10.02 -25.28
C GLU A 37 -7.44 -9.00 -25.34
N ILE A 38 -6.38 -9.25 -24.57
CA ILE A 38 -5.17 -8.43 -24.58
C ILE A 38 -3.96 -9.24 -25.02
N ASP A 39 -3.12 -8.65 -25.87
CA ASP A 39 -1.78 -9.14 -26.13
C ASP A 39 -0.82 -8.51 -25.10
N VAL A 40 -0.04 -9.33 -24.42
CA VAL A 40 0.93 -8.87 -23.44
C VAL A 40 2.27 -9.52 -23.67
N THR A 41 3.33 -8.71 -23.63
CA THR A 41 4.71 -9.20 -23.54
C THR A 41 5.21 -8.99 -22.12
N LEU A 42 5.36 -10.09 -21.37
CA LEU A 42 5.90 -10.09 -20.01
C LEU A 42 7.43 -9.97 -20.08
N GLU A 43 7.99 -8.86 -19.61
CA GLU A 43 9.44 -8.61 -19.65
C GLU A 43 10.14 -9.20 -18.41
N LEU A 44 10.32 -10.52 -18.39
CA LEU A 44 10.83 -11.26 -17.21
C LEU A 44 12.30 -10.95 -16.84
N SER A 45 13.06 -10.35 -17.76
CA SER A 45 14.44 -9.92 -17.59
C SER A 45 14.57 -8.43 -17.20
N ASP A 46 13.46 -7.72 -17.02
CA ASP A 46 13.49 -6.31 -16.64
C ASP A 46 14.14 -6.11 -15.26
N LYS A 47 14.99 -5.09 -15.14
CA LYS A 47 15.63 -4.70 -13.88
C LYS A 47 14.65 -4.12 -12.87
N GLU A 48 13.51 -3.62 -13.33
CA GLU A 48 12.43 -3.11 -12.47
C GLU A 48 11.49 -4.21 -11.96
N ARG A 49 11.73 -5.47 -12.33
CA ARG A 49 10.95 -6.60 -11.83
C ARG A 49 11.05 -6.68 -10.31
N VAL A 50 9.88 -6.71 -9.66
CA VAL A 50 9.77 -6.94 -8.22
C VAL A 50 9.15 -8.32 -7.99
N SER A 51 9.83 -9.15 -7.19
CA SER A 51 9.33 -10.47 -6.80
C SER A 51 9.39 -10.62 -5.28
N HIS A 52 8.22 -10.76 -4.66
CA HIS A 52 8.11 -11.13 -3.26
C HIS A 52 7.65 -12.58 -3.13
N TYR A 53 8.50 -13.46 -2.61
CA TYR A 53 8.13 -14.84 -2.29
C TYR A 53 7.84 -14.96 -0.79
N GLY A 54 6.69 -15.52 -0.42
CA GLY A 54 6.41 -15.84 0.98
C GLY A 54 5.37 -16.95 1.11
N LEU A 55 5.69 -17.96 1.90
CA LEU A 55 4.81 -19.11 2.18
C LEU A 55 3.50 -18.70 2.89
N ASN A 56 3.51 -17.55 3.57
CA ASN A 56 2.37 -17.00 4.32
C ASN A 56 1.91 -15.62 3.80
N SER A 57 2.47 -15.12 2.69
CA SER A 57 2.16 -13.78 2.14
C SER A 57 1.52 -13.86 0.76
N ARG A 58 1.09 -12.71 0.22
CA ARG A 58 0.35 -12.56 -1.05
C ARG A 58 1.15 -12.96 -2.31
N ALA A 59 2.46 -13.21 -2.16
CA ALA A 59 3.38 -13.55 -3.24
C ALA A 59 3.24 -12.67 -4.49
N THR A 60 3.24 -11.34 -4.30
CA THR A 60 3.04 -10.35 -5.38
C THR A 60 4.28 -10.23 -6.26
N ASN A 61 4.08 -10.28 -7.56
CA ASN A 61 5.08 -10.02 -8.59
C ASN A 61 4.62 -8.87 -9.50
N LEU A 62 5.54 -7.98 -9.85
CA LEU A 62 5.32 -6.88 -10.78
C LEU A 62 6.27 -6.99 -11.97
N PHE A 63 5.75 -6.79 -13.18
CA PHE A 63 6.54 -6.82 -14.42
C PHE A 63 6.14 -5.66 -15.34
N SER A 64 7.11 -5.07 -16.04
CA SER A 64 6.81 -4.20 -17.17
C SER A 64 6.16 -5.00 -18.30
N VAL A 65 5.19 -4.39 -18.98
CA VAL A 65 4.45 -5.02 -20.07
C VAL A 65 4.32 -4.09 -21.26
N LYS A 66 4.38 -4.69 -22.45
CA LYS A 66 4.01 -4.05 -23.72
C LYS A 66 2.77 -4.73 -24.30
N SER A 67 1.88 -3.94 -24.88
CA SER A 67 0.68 -4.40 -25.58
C SER A 67 0.47 -3.56 -26.83
N ASP A 68 0.27 -4.23 -27.97
CA ASP A 68 -0.01 -3.58 -29.25
C ASP A 68 -1.47 -3.10 -29.32
N LYS A 69 -2.40 -3.81 -28.64
CA LYS A 69 -3.82 -3.43 -28.55
C LYS A 69 -4.07 -2.27 -27.60
N LEU A 70 -3.32 -2.17 -26.51
CA LEU A 70 -3.34 -1.00 -25.64
C LEU A 70 -2.47 0.09 -26.26
N SER A 71 -3.01 0.78 -27.26
CA SER A 71 -2.40 1.98 -27.85
C SER A 71 -2.32 3.11 -26.81
N ILE A 72 -1.23 3.17 -26.03
CA ILE A 72 -1.08 4.14 -24.93
C ILE A 72 0.32 4.76 -24.98
N GLU A 73 0.39 6.07 -24.74
CA GLU A 73 1.63 6.84 -24.57
C GLU A 73 2.36 6.51 -23.24
N ASP A 74 1.70 5.79 -22.33
CA ASP A 74 2.18 5.48 -20.98
C ASP A 74 2.72 4.05 -20.91
N ASP A 75 3.82 3.86 -20.18
CA ASP A 75 4.34 2.54 -19.80
C ASP A 75 3.30 1.75 -19.00
N LEU A 76 3.31 0.41 -19.12
CA LEU A 76 2.38 -0.47 -18.42
C LEU A 76 3.11 -1.41 -17.45
N VAL A 77 2.41 -1.79 -16.39
CA VAL A 77 2.86 -2.77 -15.42
C VAL A 77 1.77 -3.82 -15.22
N VAL A 78 2.17 -5.09 -15.09
CA VAL A 78 1.27 -6.16 -14.66
C VAL A 78 1.60 -6.59 -13.24
N LYS A 79 0.55 -6.71 -12.43
CA LYS A 79 0.56 -7.21 -11.06
C LYS A 79 0.00 -8.62 -11.05
N VAL A 80 0.81 -9.58 -10.64
CA VAL A 80 0.45 -11.00 -10.49
C VAL A 80 0.53 -11.37 -9.02
N PHE A 81 -0.57 -11.82 -8.41
CA PHE A 81 -0.64 -12.04 -6.97
C PHE A 81 -1.73 -13.02 -6.56
N TRP A 82 -1.63 -13.55 -5.32
CA TRP A 82 -2.59 -14.48 -4.76
C TRP A 82 -3.39 -13.82 -3.65
N THR A 83 -4.68 -13.56 -3.92
CA THR A 83 -5.60 -13.02 -2.92
C THR A 83 -6.44 -14.12 -2.30
N GLU A 84 -6.96 -13.88 -1.09
CA GLU A 84 -7.88 -14.80 -0.43
C GLU A 84 -9.24 -14.76 -1.14
N ALA A 85 -9.77 -15.93 -1.49
CA ALA A 85 -10.96 -16.09 -2.33
C ALA A 85 -12.25 -15.53 -1.70
N THR A 86 -12.29 -15.39 -0.38
CA THR A 86 -13.44 -14.86 0.36
C THR A 86 -13.42 -13.34 0.48
N ARG A 87 -12.29 -12.69 0.19
CA ARG A 87 -12.18 -11.22 0.25
C ARG A 87 -12.73 -10.62 -1.05
N THR A 88 -13.28 -9.41 -0.95
CA THR A 88 -13.58 -8.62 -2.14
C THR A 88 -12.29 -8.40 -2.93
N SER A 89 -12.33 -8.70 -4.23
CA SER A 89 -11.14 -8.62 -5.07
C SER A 89 -10.69 -7.18 -5.29
N GLU A 90 -9.39 -6.95 -5.51
CA GLU A 90 -8.88 -5.61 -5.85
C GLU A 90 -9.59 -5.01 -7.09
N PRO A 91 -9.84 -5.74 -8.19
CA PRO A 91 -10.64 -5.23 -9.31
C PRO A 91 -12.04 -4.75 -8.89
N ASP A 92 -12.72 -5.48 -8.02
CA ASP A 92 -14.07 -5.09 -7.56
C ASP A 92 -14.05 -3.89 -6.62
N ILE A 93 -13.05 -3.79 -5.74
CA ILE A 93 -12.83 -2.58 -4.95
C ILE A 93 -12.53 -1.40 -5.87
N LEU A 94 -11.69 -1.59 -6.91
CA LEU A 94 -11.33 -0.52 -7.84
C LEU A 94 -12.52 -0.02 -8.64
N LYS A 95 -13.48 -0.87 -9.01
CA LYS A 95 -14.75 -0.43 -9.61
C LYS A 95 -15.45 0.59 -8.71
N ARG A 96 -15.57 0.29 -7.41
CA ARG A 96 -16.15 1.23 -6.42
C ARG A 96 -15.30 2.49 -6.25
N VAL A 97 -13.97 2.36 -6.23
CA VAL A 97 -13.04 3.50 -6.20
C VAL A 97 -13.26 4.42 -7.39
N TYR A 98 -13.49 3.90 -8.59
CA TYR A 98 -13.70 4.71 -9.80
C TYR A 98 -15.01 5.48 -9.79
N GLU A 99 -16.08 4.91 -9.26
CA GLU A 99 -17.35 5.63 -9.02
C GLU A 99 -17.11 6.83 -8.09
N ILE A 100 -16.50 6.59 -6.93
CA ILE A 100 -16.20 7.66 -5.96
C ILE A 100 -15.25 8.68 -6.56
N ALA A 101 -14.22 8.22 -7.28
CA ALA A 101 -13.23 9.09 -7.86
C ALA A 101 -13.82 9.99 -8.94
N HIS A 102 -14.87 9.52 -9.63
CA HIS A 102 -15.66 10.32 -10.53
C HIS A 102 -16.42 11.42 -9.79
N ASP A 103 -17.15 11.06 -8.74
CA ASP A 103 -18.05 11.97 -8.04
C ASP A 103 -17.32 13.00 -7.16
N GLN A 104 -16.14 12.63 -6.64
CA GLN A 104 -15.31 13.49 -5.78
C GLN A 104 -14.22 14.25 -6.53
N ASP A 105 -14.18 14.15 -7.88
CA ASP A 105 -13.14 14.75 -8.73
C ASP A 105 -11.70 14.39 -8.32
N ILE A 106 -11.47 13.11 -7.99
CA ILE A 106 -10.14 12.57 -7.62
C ILE A 106 -9.62 11.52 -8.59
N LYS A 107 -10.17 11.45 -9.82
CA LYS A 107 -9.79 10.45 -10.86
C LYS A 107 -8.28 10.37 -11.11
N GLY A 108 -7.58 11.51 -11.04
CA GLY A 108 -6.13 11.57 -11.25
C GLY A 108 -5.29 10.95 -10.12
N HIS A 109 -5.91 10.71 -8.95
CA HIS A 109 -5.23 10.31 -7.72
C HIS A 109 -5.40 8.83 -7.36
N VAL A 110 -5.98 8.02 -8.25
CA VAL A 110 -6.17 6.56 -8.10
C VAL A 110 -5.50 5.81 -9.27
N PRO A 111 -5.11 4.52 -9.12
CA PRO A 111 -4.46 3.77 -10.19
C PRO A 111 -5.42 3.51 -11.35
N VAL A 112 -4.89 3.44 -12.56
CA VAL A 112 -5.69 3.15 -13.77
C VAL A 112 -5.53 1.69 -14.11
N MET A 113 -6.51 0.87 -13.75
CA MET A 113 -6.65 -0.53 -14.15
C MET A 113 -7.20 -0.56 -15.57
N LEU A 114 -6.49 -1.27 -16.44
CA LEU A 114 -6.87 -1.42 -17.85
C LEU A 114 -7.46 -2.79 -18.16
N TRP A 115 -7.09 -3.79 -17.37
CA TRP A 115 -7.43 -5.19 -17.61
C TRP A 115 -7.20 -6.04 -16.36
N TYR A 116 -7.98 -7.10 -16.17
CA TYR A 116 -7.70 -8.10 -15.14
C TYR A 116 -8.21 -9.50 -15.49
N LYS A 117 -7.63 -10.51 -14.83
CA LYS A 117 -8.05 -11.91 -14.91
C LYS A 117 -7.84 -12.63 -13.59
N SER A 118 -8.89 -13.31 -13.13
CA SER A 118 -8.84 -14.34 -12.11
C SER A 118 -8.62 -15.73 -12.74
N PHE A 119 -7.84 -16.57 -12.08
CA PHE A 119 -7.57 -17.95 -12.51
C PHE A 119 -8.13 -18.92 -11.48
N GLU A 120 -9.45 -19.12 -11.49
CA GLU A 120 -10.16 -19.97 -10.51
C GLU A 120 -9.61 -21.40 -10.42
N GLU A 121 -9.06 -21.93 -11.52
CA GLU A 121 -8.40 -23.23 -11.57
C GLU A 121 -7.14 -23.32 -10.69
N THR A 122 -6.56 -22.18 -10.31
CA THR A 122 -5.40 -22.09 -9.41
C THR A 122 -5.78 -22.06 -7.93
N SER A 123 -7.07 -22.11 -7.61
CA SER A 123 -7.57 -22.04 -6.24
C SER A 123 -6.92 -23.10 -5.33
N THR A 124 -6.35 -22.64 -4.21
CA THR A 124 -5.74 -23.53 -3.21
C THR A 124 -6.77 -24.29 -2.38
N ALA A 125 -8.07 -24.01 -2.53
CA ALA A 125 -9.15 -24.68 -1.80
C ALA A 125 -9.09 -26.22 -1.95
N LYS A 126 -8.77 -26.70 -3.15
CA LYS A 126 -8.67 -28.13 -3.44
C LYS A 126 -7.51 -28.80 -2.70
N VAL A 127 -6.37 -28.11 -2.58
CA VAL A 127 -5.22 -28.59 -1.81
C VAL A 127 -5.58 -28.64 -0.32
N ARG A 128 -6.18 -27.56 0.21
CA ARG A 128 -6.62 -27.48 1.61
C ARG A 128 -7.59 -28.60 1.97
N GLN A 129 -8.62 -28.84 1.14
CA GLN A 129 -9.60 -29.90 1.35
C GLN A 129 -8.93 -31.29 1.37
N ARG A 130 -7.98 -31.57 0.47
CA ARG A 130 -7.24 -32.83 0.42
C ARG A 130 -6.32 -33.06 1.62
N LEU A 131 -5.87 -31.97 2.26
CA LEU A 131 -5.09 -32.01 3.50
C LEU A 131 -5.97 -32.03 4.77
N GLY A 132 -7.30 -32.05 4.63
CA GLY A 132 -8.22 -32.00 5.77
C GLY A 132 -8.28 -30.62 6.45
N LEU A 133 -7.86 -29.56 5.76
CA LEU A 133 -7.88 -28.18 6.26
C LEU A 133 -9.18 -27.48 5.86
N LYS A 134 -9.61 -26.49 6.67
CA LYS A 134 -10.69 -25.57 6.30
C LYS A 134 -10.37 -24.81 5.02
N THR A 135 -11.36 -24.53 4.19
CA THR A 135 -11.20 -23.78 2.93
C THR A 135 -11.18 -22.26 3.11
N GLU A 136 -11.59 -21.74 4.27
CA GLU A 136 -11.31 -20.35 4.69
C GLU A 136 -9.79 -20.09 4.58
N GLY A 137 -9.38 -18.94 4.04
CA GLY A 137 -7.99 -18.67 3.71
C GLY A 137 -7.49 -19.34 2.42
N ALA A 138 -8.36 -19.96 1.61
CA ALA A 138 -8.02 -20.37 0.25
C ALA A 138 -7.68 -19.13 -0.60
N ARG A 139 -6.75 -19.29 -1.53
CA ARG A 139 -6.25 -18.20 -2.38
C ARG A 139 -6.41 -18.53 -3.85
N VAL A 140 -6.61 -17.50 -4.66
CA VAL A 140 -6.76 -17.55 -6.12
C VAL A 140 -5.75 -16.59 -6.74
N LEU A 141 -5.15 -16.99 -7.87
CA LEU A 141 -4.24 -16.15 -8.64
C LEU A 141 -5.02 -15.08 -9.41
N TYR A 142 -4.55 -13.84 -9.33
CA TYR A 142 -5.02 -12.70 -10.10
C TYR A 142 -3.88 -12.11 -10.91
N THR A 143 -4.24 -11.59 -12.08
CA THR A 143 -3.39 -10.75 -12.91
C THR A 143 -4.13 -9.46 -13.21
N ILE A 144 -3.50 -8.31 -12.97
CA ILE A 144 -4.09 -6.98 -13.24
C ILE A 144 -3.06 -6.15 -14.00
N ILE A 145 -3.48 -5.46 -15.06
CA ILE A 145 -2.64 -4.54 -15.82
C ILE A 145 -3.02 -3.11 -15.46
N PHE A 146 -2.01 -2.35 -15.03
CA PHE A 146 -2.12 -0.95 -14.68
C PHE A 146 -1.27 -0.08 -15.60
N ARG A 147 -1.63 1.19 -15.72
CA ARG A 147 -0.65 2.20 -16.13
C ARG A 147 0.46 2.30 -15.09
N LYS A 148 1.71 2.35 -15.55
CA LYS A 148 2.87 2.44 -14.69
C LYS A 148 2.86 3.75 -13.90
N LEU A 149 3.19 3.65 -12.63
CA LEU A 149 3.35 4.76 -11.70
C LEU A 149 4.78 4.78 -11.18
N ARG A 150 5.23 5.92 -10.69
CA ARG A 150 6.55 6.07 -10.07
C ARG A 150 6.43 6.14 -8.55
N PRO A 151 7.34 5.53 -7.78
CA PRO A 151 7.30 5.58 -6.32
C PRO A 151 7.39 7.00 -5.80
N ILE A 152 6.57 7.40 -4.83
CA ILE A 152 6.63 8.76 -4.25
C ILE A 152 8.02 9.07 -3.64
N THR A 153 8.78 8.02 -3.29
CA THR A 153 10.12 8.13 -2.72
C THR A 153 11.13 8.80 -3.63
N GLU A 154 10.89 8.85 -4.95
CA GLU A 154 11.74 9.56 -5.91
C GLU A 154 11.60 11.09 -5.82
N LEU A 155 10.50 11.57 -5.23
CA LEU A 155 10.23 13.00 -5.10
C LEU A 155 10.93 13.58 -3.88
N THR A 156 11.28 14.86 -3.97
CA THR A 156 11.84 15.62 -2.84
C THR A 156 11.15 16.98 -2.69
N GLY A 157 11.43 17.67 -1.59
CA GLY A 157 10.98 19.04 -1.35
C GLY A 157 9.48 19.25 -1.57
N ARG A 158 9.14 20.31 -2.31
CA ARG A 158 7.75 20.71 -2.58
C ARG A 158 6.98 19.64 -3.34
N ASP A 159 7.60 19.03 -4.35
CA ASP A 159 6.94 18.03 -5.19
C ASP A 159 6.49 16.81 -4.39
N PHE A 160 7.34 16.34 -3.48
CA PHE A 160 6.99 15.28 -2.54
C PHE A 160 5.81 15.69 -1.65
N LEU A 161 5.85 16.88 -1.06
CA LEU A 161 4.80 17.34 -0.14
C LEU A 161 3.45 17.51 -0.84
N LEU A 162 3.46 17.99 -2.08
CA LEU A 162 2.26 18.10 -2.91
C LEU A 162 1.67 16.73 -3.21
N ALA A 163 2.49 15.80 -3.73
CA ALA A 163 2.04 14.46 -4.04
C ALA A 163 1.52 13.73 -2.79
N TRP A 164 2.24 13.81 -1.67
CA TRP A 164 1.82 13.22 -0.40
C TRP A 164 0.48 13.79 0.05
N TRP A 165 0.30 15.11 -0.02
CA TRP A 165 -0.96 15.75 0.37
C TRP A 165 -2.13 15.39 -0.56
N GLU A 166 -1.88 15.24 -1.85
CA GLU A 166 -2.87 14.74 -2.80
C GLU A 166 -3.31 13.31 -2.48
N THR A 167 -2.38 12.42 -2.10
CA THR A 167 -2.76 11.07 -1.64
C THR A 167 -3.58 11.08 -0.35
N VAL A 168 -3.26 11.99 0.59
CA VAL A 168 -4.06 12.19 1.82
C VAL A 168 -5.49 12.64 1.50
N LYS A 169 -5.65 13.61 0.60
CA LYS A 169 -6.98 14.09 0.19
C LYS A 169 -7.78 13.02 -0.54
N CYS A 170 -7.14 12.28 -1.44
CA CYS A 170 -7.74 11.13 -2.13
C CYS A 170 -8.23 10.09 -1.12
N HIS A 171 -7.38 9.71 -0.15
CA HIS A 171 -7.73 8.78 0.92
C HIS A 171 -8.92 9.28 1.75
N LEU A 172 -8.93 10.55 2.16
CA LEU A 172 -10.05 11.12 2.92
C LEU A 172 -11.38 11.02 2.15
N ALA A 173 -11.36 11.34 0.86
CA ALA A 173 -12.54 11.26 0.00
C ALA A 173 -13.04 9.80 -0.13
N LEU A 174 -12.14 8.84 -0.30
CA LEU A 174 -12.49 7.41 -0.35
C LEU A 174 -13.06 6.93 0.99
N TRP A 175 -12.41 7.29 2.11
CA TRP A 175 -12.85 6.89 3.45
C TRP A 175 -14.25 7.42 3.77
N LYS A 176 -14.54 8.67 3.41
CA LYS A 176 -15.87 9.28 3.59
C LYS A 176 -16.97 8.62 2.75
N ASN A 177 -16.60 7.88 1.72
CA ASN A 177 -17.52 7.18 0.80
C ASN A 177 -17.44 5.65 0.95
N ASP A 178 -17.08 5.19 2.14
CA ASP A 178 -17.06 3.78 2.56
C ASP A 178 -16.07 2.90 1.76
N VAL A 179 -14.92 3.46 1.36
CA VAL A 179 -13.76 2.67 0.90
C VAL A 179 -12.58 2.89 1.84
N TYR A 180 -12.18 1.82 2.52
CA TYR A 180 -11.15 1.82 3.56
C TYR A 180 -9.87 1.18 3.02
N HIS A 181 -8.79 1.95 2.85
CA HIS A 181 -7.53 1.45 2.26
C HIS A 181 -6.77 0.50 3.20
N ARG A 182 -6.62 0.86 4.49
CA ARG A 182 -6.03 0.06 5.59
C ARG A 182 -4.54 -0.30 5.49
N ASP A 183 -3.91 -0.11 4.33
CA ASP A 183 -2.45 -0.34 4.15
C ASP A 183 -1.73 0.90 3.62
N ILE A 184 -1.77 2.00 4.38
CA ILE A 184 -1.00 3.20 4.06
C ILE A 184 0.48 2.95 4.35
N SER A 185 1.32 3.04 3.31
CA SER A 185 2.76 2.78 3.40
C SER A 185 3.53 3.55 2.33
N ALA A 186 4.84 3.71 2.51
CA ALA A 186 5.68 4.42 1.54
C ALA A 186 5.67 3.79 0.13
N SER A 187 5.44 2.48 0.00
CA SER A 187 5.34 1.78 -1.29
C SER A 187 4.00 1.98 -1.99
N ASN A 188 2.96 2.32 -1.24
CA ASN A 188 1.58 2.43 -1.74
C ASN A 188 1.23 3.88 -2.10
N LEU A 189 2.09 4.84 -1.74
CA LEU A 189 2.04 6.21 -2.25
C LEU A 189 2.93 6.30 -3.49
N MET A 190 2.33 6.73 -4.60
CA MET A 190 3.00 6.84 -5.88
C MET A 190 2.70 8.20 -6.51
N TYR A 191 3.25 8.46 -7.70
CA TYR A 191 2.90 9.62 -8.50
C TYR A 191 2.97 9.32 -9.99
N ARG A 192 2.43 10.25 -10.76
CA ARG A 192 2.58 10.33 -12.21
C ARG A 192 2.82 11.78 -12.63
N THR A 193 3.27 11.97 -13.86
CA THR A 193 3.42 13.31 -14.45
C THR A 193 2.37 13.49 -15.54
N VAL A 194 1.52 14.51 -15.40
CA VAL A 194 0.50 14.88 -16.39
C VAL A 194 0.77 16.30 -16.86
N ASN A 195 1.06 16.48 -18.15
CA ASN A 195 1.39 17.79 -18.73
C ASN A 195 2.49 18.54 -17.97
N GLY A 196 3.54 17.82 -17.55
CA GLY A 196 4.65 18.36 -16.77
C GLY A 196 4.35 18.62 -15.28
N LYS A 197 3.15 18.30 -14.79
CA LYS A 197 2.76 18.43 -13.38
C LYS A 197 2.79 17.10 -12.66
N ILE A 198 3.32 17.09 -11.45
CA ILE A 198 3.30 15.92 -10.57
C ILE A 198 1.92 15.79 -9.96
N VAL A 199 1.41 14.55 -9.96
CA VAL A 199 0.12 14.17 -9.38
C VAL A 199 0.34 12.97 -8.47
N GLY A 200 0.06 13.12 -7.18
CA GLY A 200 0.11 12.04 -6.20
C GLY A 200 -1.01 11.03 -6.43
N VAL A 201 -0.69 9.75 -6.29
CA VAL A 201 -1.62 8.63 -6.52
C VAL A 201 -1.56 7.67 -5.33
N LEU A 202 -2.72 7.39 -4.73
CA LEU A 202 -2.86 6.32 -3.75
C LEU A 202 -3.05 5.00 -4.50
N ASN A 203 -2.15 4.04 -4.31
CA ASN A 203 -2.10 2.78 -5.04
C ASN A 203 -2.24 1.57 -4.10
N ASP A 204 -2.49 0.39 -4.67
CA ASP A 204 -2.57 -0.92 -4.00
C ASP A 204 -3.80 -1.10 -3.09
N PHE A 205 -4.93 -1.46 -3.71
CA PHE A 205 -6.23 -1.61 -3.05
C PHE A 205 -6.56 -3.07 -2.67
N ASP A 206 -5.59 -3.96 -2.68
CA ASP A 206 -5.81 -5.38 -2.43
C ASP A 206 -6.08 -5.73 -0.95
N LEU A 207 -5.75 -4.83 -0.02
CA LEU A 207 -6.13 -4.91 1.39
C LEU A 207 -7.33 -4.04 1.74
N ALA A 208 -7.82 -3.27 0.78
CA ALA A 208 -8.93 -2.37 1.00
C ALA A 208 -10.26 -3.14 1.15
N SER A 209 -11.26 -2.45 1.68
CA SER A 209 -12.59 -3.02 1.92
C SER A 209 -13.67 -1.95 1.89
N THR A 210 -14.92 -2.37 1.73
CA THR A 210 -16.11 -1.51 1.84
C THR A 210 -16.84 -1.66 3.18
N GLU A 211 -16.33 -2.52 4.06
CA GLU A 211 -16.91 -2.79 5.36
C GLU A 211 -16.25 -1.95 6.46
N LYS A 212 -17.05 -1.36 7.35
CA LYS A 212 -16.58 -0.54 8.48
C LYS A 212 -15.84 -1.35 9.56
N THR A 213 -16.10 -2.64 9.62
CA THR A 213 -15.53 -3.56 10.60
C THR A 213 -14.62 -4.53 9.89
N ALA A 214 -13.32 -4.27 9.91
CA ALA A 214 -12.35 -5.33 9.65
C ALA A 214 -12.50 -6.36 10.79
N THR A 215 -12.89 -7.60 10.49
CA THR A 215 -12.57 -8.68 11.42
C THR A 215 -11.06 -8.83 11.36
N GLY A 216 -10.32 -8.34 12.36
CA GLY A 216 -8.85 -8.23 12.31
C GLY A 216 -8.10 -9.56 12.41
N THR A 217 -8.62 -10.62 11.77
CA THR A 217 -7.82 -11.74 11.28
C THR A 217 -6.98 -11.34 10.07
N GLU A 218 -7.30 -10.21 9.43
CA GLU A 218 -6.50 -9.61 8.37
C GLU A 218 -5.29 -8.91 9.01
N ARG A 219 -4.12 -9.54 9.02
CA ARG A 219 -2.82 -8.92 9.35
C ARG A 219 -2.46 -7.85 8.31
N THR A 220 -3.23 -6.78 8.25
CA THR A 220 -3.11 -5.73 7.23
C THR A 220 -2.31 -4.58 7.79
N GLY A 221 -1.28 -4.17 7.05
CA GLY A 221 -0.45 -3.04 7.41
C GLY A 221 1.03 -3.37 7.37
N THR A 222 1.80 -2.42 6.86
CA THR A 222 3.25 -2.46 6.92
C THR A 222 3.68 -1.95 8.31
N VAL A 223 4.20 -2.85 9.16
CA VAL A 223 4.43 -2.63 10.62
C VAL A 223 5.02 -1.25 10.99
N PRO A 224 6.09 -0.74 10.32
CA PRO A 224 6.60 0.60 10.62
C PRO A 224 5.60 1.75 10.44
N PHE A 225 4.62 1.60 9.55
CA PHE A 225 3.62 2.62 9.24
C PHE A 225 2.32 2.45 10.03
N MET A 226 1.97 1.23 10.44
CA MET A 226 0.78 0.96 11.26
C MET A 226 0.70 1.85 12.49
N ALA A 227 -0.48 2.40 12.80
CA ALA A 227 -0.66 3.23 13.99
C ALA A 227 -0.28 2.48 15.29
N ALA A 228 0.25 3.20 16.28
CA ALA A 228 0.69 2.60 17.55
C ALA A 228 -0.43 1.81 18.27
N ALA A 229 -1.68 2.25 18.12
CA ALA A 229 -2.87 1.56 18.65
C ALA A 229 -3.19 0.24 17.93
N LEU A 230 -2.71 0.05 16.70
CA LEU A 230 -2.88 -1.19 15.93
C LEU A 230 -1.73 -2.20 16.15
N LEU A 231 -0.72 -1.84 16.92
CA LEU A 231 0.45 -2.67 17.21
C LEU A 231 0.36 -3.41 18.56
N THR A 232 -0.79 -3.37 19.24
CA THR A 232 -1.03 -4.12 20.49
C THR A 232 -1.48 -5.55 20.19
N ASP A 233 -1.21 -6.49 21.10
CA ASP A 233 -1.65 -7.89 20.94
C ASP A 233 -3.17 -8.00 20.70
N ARG A 234 -3.95 -7.15 21.37
CA ARG A 234 -5.40 -7.06 21.22
C ARG A 234 -5.78 -6.63 19.80
N ALA A 235 -5.14 -5.59 19.28
CA ALA A 235 -5.39 -5.10 17.94
C ALA A 235 -4.97 -6.12 16.86
N LEU A 236 -3.83 -6.78 17.06
CA LEU A 236 -3.32 -7.82 16.17
C LEU A 236 -4.18 -9.11 16.18
N GLN A 237 -4.98 -9.31 17.22
CA GLN A 237 -6.00 -10.36 17.30
C GLN A 237 -7.36 -9.89 16.73
N GLY A 238 -7.44 -8.65 16.26
CA GLY A 238 -8.62 -8.09 15.59
C GLY A 238 -9.71 -7.55 16.51
N TYR A 239 -9.38 -7.30 17.77
CA TYR A 239 -10.32 -6.72 18.74
C TYR A 239 -10.32 -5.18 18.74
N THR A 240 -9.47 -4.55 17.93
CA THR A 240 -9.44 -3.09 17.77
C THR A 240 -10.03 -2.73 16.41
N ARG A 241 -11.03 -1.85 16.42
CA ARG A 241 -11.63 -1.34 15.19
C ARG A 241 -10.65 -0.41 14.48
N HIS A 242 -10.42 -0.62 13.20
CA HIS A 242 -9.65 0.29 12.36
C HIS A 242 -10.45 1.57 12.08
N ALA A 243 -9.91 2.72 12.47
CA ALA A 243 -10.53 4.03 12.29
C ALA A 243 -9.66 4.96 11.43
N TYR A 244 -10.22 6.08 10.97
CA TYR A 244 -9.52 7.03 10.11
C TYR A 244 -8.23 7.56 10.74
N GLU A 245 -8.25 7.80 12.06
CA GLU A 245 -7.08 8.27 12.80
C GLU A 245 -5.86 7.34 12.68
N HIS A 246 -6.06 6.04 12.47
CA HIS A 246 -4.96 5.09 12.28
C HIS A 246 -4.28 5.25 10.91
N ASP A 247 -5.06 5.44 9.85
CA ASP A 247 -4.51 5.71 8.51
C ASP A 247 -3.88 7.11 8.47
N ALA A 248 -4.49 8.09 9.16
CA ALA A 248 -3.93 9.42 9.30
C ALA A 248 -2.57 9.44 10.01
N GLU A 249 -2.42 8.67 11.10
CA GLU A 249 -1.12 8.45 11.74
C GLU A 249 -0.12 7.78 10.77
N SER A 250 -0.58 6.80 9.99
CA SER A 250 0.25 6.11 8.99
C SER A 250 0.83 7.09 7.95
N PHE A 251 0.06 8.06 7.47
CA PHE A 251 0.56 9.11 6.57
C PHE A 251 1.68 9.96 7.19
N ILE A 252 1.59 10.26 8.49
CA ILE A 252 2.65 10.98 9.22
C ILE A 252 3.91 10.12 9.29
N TRP A 253 3.77 8.82 9.56
CA TRP A 253 4.91 7.91 9.55
C TRP A 253 5.55 7.79 8.17
N VAL A 254 4.78 7.78 7.08
CA VAL A 254 5.33 7.80 5.71
C VAL A 254 6.14 9.08 5.44
N LEU A 255 5.59 10.24 5.83
CA LEU A 255 6.29 11.54 5.72
C LEU A 255 7.62 11.53 6.46
N ILE A 256 7.64 11.05 7.71
CA ILE A 256 8.86 10.95 8.54
C ILE A 256 9.85 9.96 7.93
N TRP A 257 9.37 8.79 7.52
CA TRP A 257 10.17 7.71 6.97
C TRP A 257 10.96 8.15 5.75
N ILE A 258 10.26 8.73 4.76
CA ILE A 258 10.89 9.19 3.53
C ILE A 258 11.85 10.34 3.83
N SER A 259 11.44 11.28 4.68
CA SER A 259 12.27 12.44 5.02
C SER A 259 13.59 12.11 5.72
N LEU A 260 13.68 10.96 6.39
CA LEU A 260 14.87 10.56 7.16
C LEU A 260 15.69 9.46 6.52
N GLN A 261 15.13 8.72 5.55
CA GLN A 261 15.80 7.54 5.00
C GLN A 261 16.16 7.64 3.52
N TYR A 262 15.71 8.67 2.82
CA TYR A 262 16.02 8.88 1.41
C TYR A 262 16.86 10.14 1.21
N ASP A 263 17.75 10.10 0.21
CA ASP A 263 18.51 11.25 -0.30
C ASP A 263 18.26 11.35 -1.80
N ASP A 264 17.70 12.47 -2.27
CA ASP A 264 17.45 12.74 -3.70
C ASP A 264 16.78 11.59 -4.46
N GLY A 265 15.79 10.96 -3.83
CA GLY A 265 15.03 9.87 -4.45
C GLY A 265 15.56 8.47 -4.19
N GLU A 266 16.75 8.33 -3.59
CA GLU A 266 17.38 7.04 -3.31
C GLU A 266 17.39 6.73 -1.82
N LEU A 267 17.17 5.45 -1.46
CA LEU A 267 17.33 5.01 -0.08
C LEU A 267 18.80 5.19 0.34
N ARG A 268 19.03 5.93 1.43
CA ARG A 268 20.38 6.20 1.94
C ARG A 268 21.14 4.92 2.19
N LYS A 269 22.44 4.89 1.87
CA LYS A 269 23.31 3.73 2.14
C LYS A 269 23.65 3.59 3.63
N HIS A 270 23.79 4.71 4.34
CA HIS A 270 24.16 4.79 5.74
C HIS A 270 23.32 5.85 6.47
N GLY A 271 23.34 5.83 7.81
CA GLY A 271 22.64 6.85 8.60
C GLY A 271 21.12 6.80 8.43
N ARG A 272 20.54 5.59 8.41
CA ARG A 272 19.10 5.34 8.39
C ARG A 272 18.59 5.13 9.83
N PRO A 273 18.05 6.17 10.48
CA PRO A 273 17.73 6.10 11.92
C PRO A 273 16.57 5.15 12.24
N LEU A 274 15.75 4.79 11.25
CA LEU A 274 14.56 3.95 11.44
C LEU A 274 14.76 2.49 11.02
N ASP A 275 15.95 2.10 10.56
CA ASP A 275 16.27 0.71 10.17
C ASP A 275 16.00 -0.30 11.28
N THR A 276 16.16 0.12 12.54
CA THR A 276 15.93 -0.72 13.72
C THR A 276 14.45 -1.12 13.87
N TRP A 277 13.52 -0.35 13.31
CA TRP A 277 12.09 -0.63 13.35
C TRP A 277 11.72 -1.84 12.49
N LEU A 278 12.51 -2.13 11.46
CA LEU A 278 12.34 -3.30 10.59
C LEU A 278 12.86 -4.60 11.23
N ARG A 279 13.55 -4.49 12.38
CA ARG A 279 14.23 -5.62 13.04
C ARG A 279 13.51 -6.08 14.30
N VAL A 280 12.39 -5.46 14.62
CA VAL A 280 11.57 -5.75 15.79
C VAL A 280 10.19 -6.24 15.35
N ASP A 281 9.49 -6.91 16.25
CA ASP A 281 8.10 -7.28 16.05
C ASP A 281 7.17 -6.05 16.23
N ALA A 282 5.86 -6.27 16.18
CA ALA A 282 4.87 -5.21 16.31
C ALA A 282 4.97 -4.47 17.65
N ALA A 283 5.14 -5.19 18.76
CA ALA A 283 5.28 -4.62 20.09
C ALA A 283 6.57 -3.77 20.20
N GLY A 284 7.70 -4.30 19.74
CA GLY A 284 8.95 -3.54 19.70
C GLY A 284 8.88 -2.33 18.77
N CYS A 285 8.15 -2.42 17.64
CA CYS A 285 7.94 -1.26 16.77
C CYS A 285 7.10 -0.18 17.47
N ARG A 286 6.07 -0.57 18.23
CA ARG A 286 5.27 0.35 19.06
C ARG A 286 6.12 1.07 20.10
N GLU A 287 7.01 0.35 20.79
CA GLU A 287 7.96 0.94 21.74
C GLU A 287 8.87 1.96 21.06
N LYS A 288 9.45 1.59 19.90
CA LYS A 288 10.32 2.49 19.12
C LYS A 288 9.61 3.76 18.66
N LYS A 289 8.32 3.68 18.33
CA LYS A 289 7.49 4.88 18.04
C LYS A 289 7.34 5.77 19.26
N GLY A 290 7.05 5.18 20.43
CA GLY A 290 6.98 5.89 21.71
C GLY A 290 8.29 6.62 22.03
N ASP A 291 9.41 5.89 21.99
CA ASP A 291 10.77 6.45 22.17
C ASP A 291 11.01 7.62 21.22
N PHE A 292 10.68 7.45 19.94
CA PHE A 292 10.90 8.48 18.92
C PHE A 292 10.07 9.74 19.18
N ILE A 293 8.81 9.60 19.59
CA ILE A 293 7.93 10.73 19.89
C ILE A 293 8.45 11.49 21.13
N LEU A 294 8.86 10.77 22.18
CA LEU A 294 9.24 11.35 23.47
C LEU A 294 10.67 11.90 23.50
N ASP A 295 11.61 11.26 22.80
CA ASP A 295 13.03 11.65 22.83
C ASP A 295 13.32 12.84 21.91
N LYS A 296 13.18 14.04 22.48
CA LYS A 296 13.45 15.30 21.77
C LYS A 296 14.94 15.49 21.46
N GLU A 297 15.85 14.99 22.30
CA GLU A 297 17.29 15.12 22.08
C GLU A 297 17.72 14.28 20.87
N PHE A 298 17.28 13.02 20.82
CA PHE A 298 17.49 12.15 19.67
C PHE A 298 16.94 12.79 18.40
N ARG A 299 15.68 13.24 18.40
CA ARG A 299 15.08 13.90 17.22
C ARG A 299 15.83 15.14 16.76
N SER A 300 16.37 15.93 17.70
CA SER A 300 17.15 17.13 17.39
C SER A 300 18.52 16.80 16.77
N SER A 301 19.04 15.59 17.01
CA SER A 301 20.27 15.08 16.39
C SER A 301 20.08 14.52 14.97
N LEU A 302 18.82 14.27 14.55
CA LEU A 302 18.52 13.68 13.25
C LEU A 302 18.69 14.69 12.11
N HIS A 303 19.20 14.20 10.99
CA HIS A 303 19.41 14.97 9.79
C HIS A 303 18.46 14.49 8.69
N ALA A 304 17.71 15.44 8.13
CA ALA A 304 16.83 15.21 7.01
C ALA A 304 17.61 14.78 5.76
N GLY A 305 16.91 14.06 4.88
CA GLY A 305 17.41 13.62 3.58
C GLY A 305 17.86 14.79 2.75
N LYS A 306 18.82 14.54 1.86
CA LYS A 306 19.07 15.48 0.77
C LYS A 306 17.76 15.69 0.00
N GLY A 307 17.32 16.95 -0.11
CA GLY A 307 16.02 17.33 -0.66
C GLY A 307 14.83 17.29 0.31
N HIS A 308 14.98 16.79 1.54
CA HIS A 308 13.85 16.56 2.47
C HIS A 308 13.83 17.47 3.71
N LYS A 309 14.62 18.56 3.73
CA LYS A 309 14.70 19.46 4.91
C LYS A 309 13.33 20.02 5.32
N GLU A 310 12.55 20.52 4.37
CA GLU A 310 11.21 21.06 4.66
C GLU A 310 10.22 19.95 5.01
N ASN A 311 10.35 18.78 4.37
CA ASN A 311 9.51 17.62 4.62
C ASN A 311 9.69 17.11 6.05
N TRP A 312 10.94 17.05 6.51
CA TRP A 312 11.28 16.69 7.89
C TRP A 312 10.75 17.71 8.90
N LYS A 313 10.88 19.02 8.62
CA LYS A 313 10.29 20.05 9.49
C LYS A 313 8.79 19.84 9.65
N LEU A 314 8.10 19.52 8.56
CA LEU A 314 6.68 19.26 8.62
C LEU A 314 6.36 17.99 9.42
N GLY A 315 7.04 16.87 9.13
CA GLY A 315 6.85 15.62 9.86
C GLY A 315 7.10 15.79 11.37
N ASN A 316 8.14 16.54 11.74
CA ASN A 316 8.43 16.83 13.14
C ASN A 316 7.37 17.72 13.83
N ARG A 317 6.64 18.57 13.08
CA ARG A 317 5.46 19.29 13.63
C ARG A 317 4.30 18.33 13.89
N CYS A 318 4.04 17.40 12.97
CA CYS A 318 2.97 16.40 13.11
C CYS A 318 3.16 15.46 14.31
N LEU A 319 4.40 15.27 14.79
CA LEU A 319 4.67 14.51 16.02
C LEU A 319 3.96 15.08 17.26
N GLY A 320 3.74 16.39 17.32
CA GLY A 320 2.96 17.00 18.41
C GLY A 320 1.53 16.50 18.43
N SER A 321 0.90 16.39 17.25
CA SER A 321 -0.45 15.82 17.10
C SER A 321 -0.48 14.34 17.48
N LEU A 322 0.54 13.56 17.12
CA LEU A 322 0.65 12.16 17.55
C LEU A 322 0.77 12.02 19.06
N LEU A 323 1.56 12.87 19.71
CA LEU A 323 1.68 12.86 21.17
C LEU A 323 0.35 13.19 21.86
N VAL A 324 -0.37 14.21 21.38
CA VAL A 324 -1.70 14.56 21.91
C VAL A 324 -2.68 13.40 21.70
N ASN A 325 -2.65 12.75 20.53
CA ASN A 325 -3.52 11.61 20.26
C ASN A 325 -3.15 10.39 21.12
N ALA A 326 -1.87 10.14 21.37
CA ALA A 326 -1.41 9.07 22.25
C ALA A 326 -1.83 9.31 23.71
N ALA A 327 -1.67 10.55 24.22
CA ALA A 327 -2.07 10.92 25.57
C ALA A 327 -3.58 10.81 25.80
N ARG A 328 -4.39 11.07 24.75
CA ARG A 328 -5.85 10.93 24.78
C ARG A 328 -6.30 9.52 25.15
N VAL A 329 -5.51 8.50 24.77
CA VAL A 329 -5.88 7.09 24.91
C VAL A 329 -5.18 6.40 26.08
N GLU A 330 -4.22 7.06 26.73
CA GLU A 330 -3.37 6.50 27.80
C GLU A 330 -4.13 6.24 29.11
N PHE A 331 -5.16 7.05 29.41
CA PHE A 331 -5.87 7.03 30.70
C PHE A 331 -7.23 6.32 30.65
N LEU A 332 -7.61 5.75 29.50
CA LEU A 332 -8.87 5.04 29.33
C LEU A 332 -8.62 3.55 29.15
N PRO A 333 -9.48 2.67 29.69
CA PRO A 333 -9.51 1.27 29.27
C PRO A 333 -9.59 1.18 27.74
N GLU A 334 -8.83 0.26 27.13
CA GLU A 334 -8.67 0.18 25.67
C GLU A 334 -10.01 -0.05 24.94
N ASP A 335 -11.00 -0.65 25.60
CA ASP A 335 -12.38 -0.83 25.14
C ASP A 335 -13.29 0.41 25.29
N GLN A 336 -12.81 1.44 25.98
CA GLN A 336 -13.51 2.70 26.26
C GLN A 336 -12.87 3.90 25.58
N VAL A 337 -11.80 3.71 24.81
CA VAL A 337 -11.17 4.78 24.03
C VAL A 337 -12.15 5.20 22.91
N PRO A 338 -12.70 6.43 22.95
CA PRO A 338 -13.58 6.89 21.89
C PRO A 338 -12.75 7.09 20.61
N LEU A 339 -13.18 6.54 19.48
CA LEU A 339 -12.56 6.85 18.20
C LEU A 339 -12.90 8.28 17.81
N LEU A 340 -11.94 8.99 17.21
CA LEU A 340 -12.23 10.32 16.66
C LEU A 340 -13.15 10.21 15.44
N GLU A 341 -14.11 11.12 15.35
CA GLU A 341 -14.87 11.33 14.11
C GLU A 341 -13.91 11.71 12.97
N ILE A 342 -14.26 11.34 11.73
CA ILE A 342 -13.36 11.43 10.56
C ILE A 342 -12.77 12.85 10.42
N ASP A 343 -13.63 13.87 10.46
CA ASP A 343 -13.20 15.27 10.31
C ASP A 343 -12.34 15.75 11.49
N THR A 344 -12.65 15.31 12.70
CA THR A 344 -11.86 15.63 13.89
C THR A 344 -10.48 14.98 13.83
N ALA A 345 -10.40 13.71 13.42
CA ALA A 345 -9.15 13.00 13.22
C ALA A 345 -8.30 13.68 12.14
N PHE A 346 -8.91 14.02 11.01
CA PHE A 346 -8.24 14.74 9.92
C PHE A 346 -7.70 16.09 10.38
N GLN A 347 -8.52 16.90 11.07
CA GLN A 347 -8.10 18.20 11.56
C GLN A 347 -7.00 18.09 12.62
N THR A 348 -7.11 17.14 13.55
CA THR A 348 -6.16 16.99 14.66
C THR A 348 -4.79 16.52 14.17
N LEU A 349 -4.75 15.55 13.26
CA LEU A 349 -3.52 14.89 12.84
C LEU A 349 -2.92 15.51 11.58
N LEU A 350 -3.77 15.98 10.66
CA LEU A 350 -3.40 16.29 9.29
C LEU A 350 -3.88 17.68 8.81
N SER A 351 -4.46 18.55 9.64
CA SER A 351 -4.97 19.86 9.18
C SER A 351 -3.95 20.60 8.30
N ASP A 352 -4.34 20.85 7.04
CA ASP A 352 -3.54 21.33 5.90
C ASP A 352 -2.10 21.73 6.23
N PRO A 353 -1.20 20.73 6.36
CA PRO A 353 0.15 20.98 6.82
C PRO A 353 0.98 21.64 5.71
N VAL A 354 0.46 21.62 4.48
CA VAL A 354 1.14 22.03 3.25
C VAL A 354 0.70 23.43 2.80
N GLY A 355 -0.44 23.94 3.27
CA GLY A 355 -0.94 25.31 3.01
C GLY A 355 0.12 26.42 3.15
N PRO A 356 0.95 26.46 4.22
CA PRO A 356 2.04 27.42 4.36
C PRO A 356 3.13 27.31 3.28
N PHE A 357 3.25 26.15 2.62
CA PHE A 357 4.20 25.90 1.53
C PHE A 357 3.59 26.14 0.14
N LEU A 358 2.27 26.29 0.04
CA LEU A 358 1.58 26.63 -1.21
C LEU A 358 1.63 28.13 -1.53
N GLY A 359 1.85 28.98 -0.51
CA GLY A 359 1.82 30.45 -0.59
C GLY A 359 3.17 31.15 -0.83
N LEU A 360 4.18 30.46 -1.35
CA LEU A 360 5.45 31.06 -1.83
C LEU A 360 5.65 30.73 -3.30
#